data_AF-A0A967N3Z8-F1
#
_entry.id   AF-A0A967N3Z8-F1
#
_cell.length_a   1.000
_cell.length_b   1.000
_cell.length_c   1.000
_cell.angle_alpha   90.00
_cell.angle_beta   90.00
_cell.angle_gamma   90.00
#
_symmetry.space_group_name_H-M   'P 1'
#
loop_
_entity.id
_entity.type
_entity.pdbx_description
1 polymer ?
#
loop_
_entity_poly.entity_id
_entity_poly.type
_entity_poly.pdbx_seq_one_letter_code
_entity_poly.pdbx_strand_id
1 'polypeptide(L)'
;MSPDTGSERAAMRITDALLGEHGVLYALFDRIEAELEGGADSAPHARVLEAVLRSHARTEDELLFEEMASREGGDGGPAPAMIEEHEEVATLLDRAERVSGEDLRKVLTEVMALARDHFRREEDAAFPVAETMLGDARLRELGAEWGARRRVSLKGGSHER
;
A
#
# COMPACT_ATOMS: atom_id res chain seq x y z
N MET A 1 28.10 -18.28 31.20
CA MET A 1 27.39 -18.87 30.05
C MET A 1 26.09 -18.10 29.94
N SER A 2 26.09 -17.02 29.15
CA SER A 2 24.90 -16.21 28.94
C SER A 2 23.85 -17.05 28.23
N PRO A 3 22.58 -17.02 28.62
CA PRO A 3 21.55 -17.62 27.80
C PRO A 3 21.50 -16.79 26.51
N ASP A 4 21.79 -17.48 25.42
CA ASP A 4 21.46 -17.06 24.06
C ASP A 4 19.96 -16.74 24.04
N THR A 5 19.62 -15.46 24.12
CA THR A 5 18.26 -14.95 23.93
C THR A 5 17.97 -15.05 22.44
N GLY A 6 17.72 -16.27 21.99
CA GLY A 6 17.29 -16.58 20.65
C GLY A 6 16.12 -15.66 20.30
N SER A 7 16.40 -14.76 19.35
CA SER A 7 15.46 -13.98 18.55
C SER A 7 14.07 -13.88 19.18
N GLU A 8 13.81 -12.78 19.91
CA GLU A 8 12.51 -12.13 19.80
C GLU A 8 12.16 -12.15 18.31
N ARG A 9 11.06 -12.81 17.92
CA ARG A 9 10.65 -12.79 16.52
C ARG A 9 10.38 -11.33 16.20
N ALA A 10 11.29 -10.73 15.43
CA ALA A 10 11.28 -9.30 15.14
C ALA A 10 9.88 -8.91 14.65
N ALA A 11 9.25 -7.97 15.36
CA ALA A 11 7.96 -7.46 14.92
C ALA A 11 8.12 -6.86 13.50
N MET A 12 7.12 -7.09 12.66
CA MET A 12 7.09 -6.68 11.26
C MET A 12 7.12 -5.14 11.15
N ARG A 13 7.95 -4.59 10.26
CA ARG A 13 7.94 -3.15 9.95
C ARG A 13 6.74 -2.83 9.07
N ILE A 14 6.23 -1.60 9.12
CA ILE A 14 5.15 -1.18 8.20
C ILE A 14 5.54 -1.35 6.72
N THR A 15 6.79 -1.07 6.35
CA THR A 15 7.28 -1.29 4.96
C THR A 15 7.25 -2.76 4.55
N ASP A 16 7.57 -3.69 5.46
CA ASP A 16 7.44 -5.14 5.21
C ASP A 16 5.97 -5.54 4.99
N ALA A 17 5.04 -4.91 5.73
CA ALA A 17 3.62 -5.18 5.63
C ALA A 17 3.03 -4.64 4.31
N LEU A 18 3.39 -3.42 3.92
CA LEU A 18 2.95 -2.78 2.68
C LEU A 18 3.49 -3.52 1.45
N LEU A 19 4.76 -3.95 1.46
CA LEU A 19 5.32 -4.87 0.46
C LEU A 19 4.48 -6.16 0.32
N GLY A 20 3.99 -6.69 1.44
CA GLY A 20 3.07 -7.82 1.45
C GLY A 20 1.73 -7.51 0.77
N GLU A 21 1.17 -6.32 1.00
CA GLU A 21 -0.03 -5.85 0.31
C GLU A 21 0.22 -5.70 -1.20
N HIS A 22 1.36 -5.13 -1.62
CA HIS A 22 1.72 -5.02 -3.04
C HIS A 22 1.76 -6.39 -3.71
N GLY A 23 2.40 -7.38 -3.08
CA GLY A 23 2.46 -8.75 -3.60
C GLY A 23 1.06 -9.34 -3.87
N VAL A 24 0.10 -9.08 -2.99
CA VAL A 24 -1.31 -9.51 -3.19
C VAL A 24 -1.98 -8.69 -4.29
N LEU A 25 -1.76 -7.38 -4.35
CA LEU A 25 -2.34 -6.50 -5.35
C LEU A 25 -1.81 -6.79 -6.75
N TYR A 26 -0.52 -7.09 -6.91
CA TYR A 26 0.05 -7.54 -8.19
C TYR A 26 -0.64 -8.81 -8.70
N ALA A 27 -0.81 -9.82 -7.84
CA ALA A 27 -1.51 -11.06 -8.22
C ALA A 27 -2.99 -10.82 -8.56
N LEU A 28 -3.63 -9.89 -7.85
CA LEU A 28 -5.01 -9.48 -8.14
C LEU A 28 -5.09 -8.77 -9.50
N PHE A 29 -4.19 -7.85 -9.81
CA PHE A 29 -4.13 -7.16 -11.09
C PHE A 29 -3.94 -8.15 -12.24
N ASP A 30 -2.97 -9.06 -12.14
CA ASP A 30 -2.73 -10.10 -13.15
C ASP A 30 -4.01 -10.90 -13.43
N ARG A 31 -4.77 -11.25 -12.37
CA ARG A 31 -6.03 -11.98 -12.51
C ARG A 31 -7.10 -11.16 -13.21
N ILE A 32 -7.29 -9.91 -12.80
CA ILE A 32 -8.30 -9.01 -13.37
C ILE A 32 -7.99 -8.72 -14.84
N GLU A 33 -6.73 -8.44 -15.18
CA GLU A 33 -6.28 -8.20 -16.55
C GLU A 33 -6.63 -9.39 -17.45
N ALA A 34 -6.29 -10.62 -17.02
CA ALA A 34 -6.63 -11.83 -17.76
C ALA A 34 -8.15 -12.04 -17.94
N GLU A 35 -8.95 -11.71 -16.93
CA GLU A 35 -10.42 -11.79 -17.01
C GLU A 35 -10.99 -10.75 -17.99
N LEU A 36 -10.50 -9.51 -17.95
CA LEU A 36 -10.92 -8.42 -18.85
C LEU A 36 -10.51 -8.68 -20.31
N GLU A 37 -9.33 -9.27 -20.54
CA GLU A 37 -8.90 -9.75 -21.85
C GLU A 37 -9.81 -10.88 -22.37
N GLY A 38 -10.25 -11.76 -21.46
CA GLY A 38 -11.22 -12.82 -21.73
C GLY A 38 -12.66 -12.34 -21.94
N GLY A 39 -12.92 -11.02 -21.83
CA GLY A 39 -14.23 -10.41 -22.03
C GLY A 39 -15.17 -10.51 -20.83
N ALA A 40 -14.64 -10.68 -19.62
CA ALA A 40 -15.43 -10.60 -18.39
C ALA A 40 -16.06 -9.21 -18.20
N ASP A 41 -17.15 -9.17 -17.44
CA ASP A 41 -17.77 -7.90 -17.03
C ASP A 41 -16.80 -7.10 -16.14
N SER A 42 -16.55 -5.84 -16.51
CA SER A 42 -15.62 -4.95 -15.81
C SER A 42 -16.19 -4.35 -14.52
N ALA A 43 -17.52 -4.32 -14.35
CA ALA A 43 -18.15 -3.66 -13.20
C ALA A 43 -17.82 -4.28 -11.83
N PRO A 44 -17.78 -5.62 -11.65
CA PRO A 44 -17.31 -6.23 -10.41
C PRO A 44 -15.85 -5.90 -10.10
N HIS A 45 -14.97 -5.90 -11.10
CA HIS A 45 -13.55 -5.59 -10.92
C HIS A 45 -13.32 -4.14 -10.50
N ALA A 46 -14.08 -3.20 -11.07
CA ALA A 46 -14.03 -1.80 -10.68
C ALA A 46 -14.26 -1.60 -9.18
N ARG A 47 -15.32 -2.23 -8.64
CA ARG A 47 -15.65 -2.14 -7.20
C ARG A 47 -14.56 -2.74 -6.31
N VAL A 48 -13.94 -3.83 -6.75
CA VAL A 48 -12.85 -4.47 -6.00
C VAL A 48 -11.61 -3.57 -6.01
N LEU A 49 -11.18 -3.10 -7.18
CA LEU A 49 -10.02 -2.22 -7.34
C LEU A 49 -10.18 -0.93 -6.53
N GLU A 50 -11.35 -0.30 -6.60
CA GLU A 50 -11.65 0.88 -5.82
C GLU A 50 -11.51 0.63 -4.31
N ALA A 51 -12.11 -0.44 -3.81
CA ALA A 51 -12.09 -0.76 -2.39
C ALA A 51 -10.67 -1.05 -1.88
N VAL A 52 -9.87 -1.80 -2.63
CA VAL A 52 -8.52 -2.19 -2.19
C VAL A 52 -7.52 -1.05 -2.32
N LEU A 53 -7.51 -0.31 -3.44
CA LEU A 53 -6.54 0.76 -3.67
C LEU A 53 -6.78 1.97 -2.77
N ARG A 54 -8.03 2.42 -2.62
CA ARG A 54 -8.34 3.51 -1.67
C ARG A 54 -8.05 3.12 -0.24
N SER A 55 -8.22 1.84 0.12
CA SER A 55 -7.90 1.39 1.47
C SER A 55 -6.40 1.27 1.72
N HIS A 56 -5.63 0.95 0.71
CA HIS A 56 -4.18 0.85 0.75
C HIS A 56 -3.56 2.25 0.87
N ALA A 57 -3.82 3.13 -0.10
CA ALA A 57 -3.35 4.51 -0.12
C ALA A 57 -3.63 5.26 1.19
N ARG A 58 -4.87 5.21 1.70
CA ARG A 58 -5.22 5.84 2.99
C ARG A 58 -4.40 5.30 4.16
N THR A 59 -4.06 4.02 4.14
CA THR A 59 -3.24 3.42 5.21
C THR A 59 -1.80 3.94 5.14
N GLU A 60 -1.26 4.11 3.94
CA GLU A 60 0.08 4.65 3.70
C GLU A 60 0.16 6.13 4.05
N ASP A 61 -0.80 6.92 3.58
CA ASP A 61 -0.89 8.35 3.88
C ASP A 61 -0.89 8.58 5.39
N GLU A 62 -1.87 7.99 6.09
CA GLU A 62 -2.11 8.26 7.51
C GLU A 62 -1.05 7.66 8.44
N LEU A 63 -0.36 6.57 8.06
CA LEU A 63 0.63 5.91 8.93
C LEU A 63 2.08 6.21 8.55
N LEU A 64 2.36 6.51 7.28
CA LEU A 64 3.74 6.60 6.77
C LEU A 64 4.02 7.97 6.15
N PHE A 65 3.29 8.33 5.09
CA PHE A 65 3.66 9.49 4.28
C PHE A 65 3.37 10.83 4.94
N GLU A 66 2.29 10.98 5.72
CA GLU A 66 2.06 12.20 6.50
C GLU A 66 3.20 12.45 7.51
N GLU A 67 3.67 11.41 8.21
CA GLU A 67 4.80 11.53 9.14
C GLU A 67 6.10 11.87 8.40
N MET A 68 6.37 11.23 7.26
CA MET A 68 7.53 11.53 6.43
C MET A 68 7.50 12.96 5.89
N ALA A 69 6.39 13.40 5.30
CA ALA A 69 6.23 14.74 4.75
C ALA A 69 6.47 15.82 5.83
N SER A 70 5.99 15.58 7.05
CA SER A 70 6.21 16.49 8.18
C SER A 70 7.71 16.67 8.54
N ARG A 71 8.52 15.64 8.31
CA ARG A 71 9.97 15.63 8.56
C ARG A 71 10.79 16.15 7.39
N GLU A 72 10.28 16.00 6.16
CA GLU A 72 10.92 16.48 4.93
C GLU A 72 10.87 18.01 4.81
N GLY A 73 9.86 18.65 5.41
CA GLY A 73 9.81 20.11 5.56
C GLY A 73 9.48 20.89 4.28
N GLY A 74 8.89 20.24 3.27
CA GLY A 74 8.39 20.87 2.05
C GLY A 74 7.95 19.85 0.98
N ASP A 75 7.39 20.34 -0.13
CA ASP A 75 6.74 19.50 -1.17
C ASP A 75 7.70 18.79 -2.14
N GLY A 76 9.01 18.88 -1.91
CA GLY A 76 10.03 18.34 -2.83
C GLY A 76 10.54 16.93 -2.50
N GLY A 77 10.01 16.32 -1.44
CA GLY A 77 10.42 14.99 -0.99
C GLY A 77 9.59 13.85 -1.60
N PRO A 78 9.99 12.59 -1.41
CA PRO A 78 9.26 11.44 -1.92
C PRO A 78 7.85 11.32 -1.31
N ALA A 79 7.63 11.68 -0.04
CA ALA A 79 6.31 11.51 0.57
C ALA A 79 5.21 12.39 -0.04
N PRO A 80 5.40 13.72 -0.25
CA PRO A 80 4.46 14.54 -0.99
C PRO A 80 4.13 14.00 -2.40
N ALA A 81 5.12 13.47 -3.11
CA ALA A 81 4.91 12.88 -4.43
C ALA A 81 4.04 11.61 -4.37
N MET A 82 4.22 10.74 -3.37
CA MET A 82 3.38 9.54 -3.22
C MET A 82 1.93 9.91 -2.90
N ILE A 83 1.71 10.92 -2.05
CA ILE A 83 0.37 11.44 -1.73
C ILE A 83 -0.30 12.01 -3.00
N GLU A 84 0.42 12.78 -3.83
CA GLU A 84 -0.10 13.29 -5.10
C GLU A 84 -0.48 12.14 -6.06
N GLU A 85 0.37 11.11 -6.18
CA GLU A 85 0.07 9.93 -7.00
C GLU A 85 -1.16 9.16 -6.50
N HIS A 86 -1.39 9.09 -5.18
CA HIS A 86 -2.63 8.55 -4.62
C HIS A 86 -3.87 9.33 -5.07
N GLU A 87 -3.78 10.66 -5.16
CA GLU A 87 -4.87 11.51 -5.67
C GLU A 87 -5.11 11.28 -7.18
N GLU A 88 -4.06 11.04 -7.95
CA GLU A 88 -4.17 10.68 -9.37
C GLU A 88 -4.92 9.35 -9.55
N VAL A 89 -4.54 8.32 -8.80
CA VAL A 89 -5.24 7.01 -8.80
C VAL A 89 -6.70 7.18 -8.36
N ALA A 90 -6.95 7.96 -7.30
CA ALA A 90 -8.29 8.25 -6.81
C ALA A 90 -9.15 8.93 -7.87
N THR A 91 -8.58 9.86 -8.64
CA THR A 91 -9.26 10.56 -9.74
C THR A 91 -9.66 9.62 -10.88
N LEU A 92 -8.80 8.64 -11.21
CA LEU A 92 -9.14 7.61 -12.20
C LEU A 92 -10.24 6.66 -11.70
N LEU A 93 -10.23 6.31 -10.41
CA LEU A 93 -11.29 5.51 -9.80
C LEU A 93 -12.64 6.24 -9.81
N ASP A 94 -12.66 7.55 -9.48
CA ASP A 94 -13.83 8.41 -9.61
C ASP A 94 -14.39 8.44 -11.05
N ARG A 95 -13.50 8.41 -12.04
CA ARG A 95 -13.90 8.32 -13.45
C ARG A 95 -14.50 6.95 -13.78
N ALA A 96 -13.96 5.87 -13.21
CA ALA A 96 -14.48 4.51 -13.41
C ALA A 96 -15.94 4.39 -12.96
N GLU A 97 -16.36 5.08 -11.90
CA GLU A 97 -17.75 5.11 -11.44
C GLU A 97 -18.74 5.70 -12.45
N ARG A 98 -18.25 6.50 -13.40
CA ARG A 98 -19.07 7.29 -14.35
C ARG A 98 -19.12 6.68 -15.76
N VAL A 99 -18.38 5.62 -16.01
CA VAL A 99 -18.29 4.95 -17.32
C VAL A 99 -18.68 3.48 -17.21
N SER A 100 -18.93 2.82 -18.34
CA SER A 100 -19.31 1.41 -18.40
C SER A 100 -18.78 0.72 -19.65
N GLY A 101 -18.89 -0.60 -19.71
CA GLY A 101 -18.49 -1.40 -20.86
C GLY A 101 -17.02 -1.20 -21.23
N GLU A 102 -16.77 -0.89 -22.49
CA GLU A 102 -15.43 -0.74 -23.05
C GLU A 102 -14.62 0.37 -22.39
N ASP A 103 -15.26 1.49 -22.09
CA ASP A 103 -14.57 2.64 -21.51
C ASP A 103 -14.21 2.38 -20.04
N LEU A 104 -15.06 1.65 -19.31
CA LEU A 104 -14.71 1.17 -17.97
C LEU A 104 -13.50 0.24 -18.04
N ARG A 105 -13.49 -0.72 -18.98
CA ARG A 105 -12.35 -1.62 -19.16
C ARG A 105 -11.04 -0.86 -19.37
N LYS A 106 -11.02 0.15 -20.25
CA LYS A 106 -9.85 1.00 -20.50
C LYS A 106 -9.39 1.75 -19.25
N VAL A 107 -10.34 2.32 -18.50
CA VAL A 107 -10.03 3.02 -17.24
C VAL A 107 -9.43 2.06 -16.22
N LEU A 108 -9.95 0.84 -16.08
CA LEU A 108 -9.38 -0.14 -15.15
C LEU A 108 -7.96 -0.56 -15.55
N THR A 109 -7.69 -0.73 -16.85
CA THR A 109 -6.33 -0.97 -17.35
C THR A 109 -5.39 0.17 -16.98
N GLU A 110 -5.84 1.42 -17.12
CA GLU A 110 -5.08 2.61 -16.75
C GLU A 110 -4.80 2.67 -15.23
N VAL A 111 -5.81 2.39 -14.40
CA VAL A 111 -5.68 2.33 -12.92
C VAL A 111 -4.64 1.29 -12.50
N MET A 112 -4.71 0.07 -13.03
CA MET A 112 -3.77 -0.99 -12.65
C MET A 112 -2.34 -0.68 -13.11
N ALA A 113 -2.18 -0.11 -14.31
CA ALA A 113 -0.86 0.33 -14.78
C ALA A 113 -0.27 1.43 -13.90
N LEU A 114 -1.05 2.46 -13.56
CA LEU A 114 -0.59 3.55 -12.70
C LEU A 114 -0.26 3.04 -11.29
N ALA A 115 -1.09 2.16 -10.72
CA ALA A 115 -0.84 1.56 -9.40
C ALA A 115 0.45 0.72 -9.38
N ARG A 116 0.76 -0.05 -10.43
CA ARG A 116 2.03 -0.79 -10.52
C ARG A 116 3.23 0.16 -10.57
N ASP A 117 3.11 1.24 -11.33
CA ASP A 117 4.17 2.23 -11.45
C ASP A 117 4.40 2.98 -10.14
N HIS A 118 3.32 3.24 -9.40
CA HIS A 118 3.33 3.81 -8.06
C HIS A 118 4.02 2.87 -7.06
N PHE A 119 3.56 1.63 -6.92
CA PHE A 119 4.16 0.64 -6.01
C PHE A 119 5.66 0.48 -6.24
N ARG A 120 6.08 0.43 -7.51
CA ARG A 120 7.51 0.36 -7.83
C ARG A 120 8.31 1.57 -7.33
N ARG A 121 7.75 2.79 -7.38
CA ARG A 121 8.41 3.99 -6.83
C ARG A 121 8.49 3.94 -5.31
N GLU A 122 7.46 3.41 -4.66
CA GLU A 122 7.48 3.21 -3.22
C GLU A 122 8.56 2.18 -2.82
N GLU A 123 8.56 1.02 -3.47
CA GLU A 123 9.49 -0.08 -3.24
C GLU A 123 10.95 0.33 -3.48
N ASP A 124 11.22 1.00 -4.60
CA ASP A 124 12.59 1.35 -5.02
C ASP A 124 13.12 2.63 -4.36
N ALA A 125 12.23 3.53 -3.91
CA ALA A 125 12.64 4.86 -3.43
C ALA A 125 11.98 5.28 -2.11
N ALA A 126 10.65 5.32 -2.01
CA ALA A 126 9.99 5.91 -0.85
C ALA A 126 10.21 5.09 0.45
N PHE A 127 10.07 3.77 0.39
CA PHE A 127 10.28 2.89 1.54
C PHE A 127 11.74 2.89 2.02
N PRO A 128 12.78 2.80 1.17
CA PRO A 128 14.16 2.99 1.60
C PRO A 128 14.42 4.33 2.32
N VAL A 129 13.80 5.42 1.86
CA VAL A 129 13.87 6.73 2.52
C VAL A 129 13.16 6.69 3.88
N ALA A 130 11.97 6.10 3.96
CA ALA A 130 11.23 5.91 5.20
C ALA A 130 12.04 5.12 6.25
N GLU A 131 12.68 4.02 5.81
CA GLU A 131 13.53 3.17 6.65
C GLU A 131 14.73 3.93 7.24
N THR A 132 15.36 4.77 6.42
CA THR A 132 16.47 5.61 6.86
C THR A 132 16.01 6.74 7.79
N MET A 133 14.86 7.36 7.48
CA MET A 133 14.37 8.56 8.17
C MET A 133 13.71 8.27 9.52
N LEU A 134 12.88 7.22 9.59
CA LEU A 134 12.08 6.90 10.78
C LEU A 134 12.80 5.94 11.72
N GLY A 135 13.65 5.07 11.16
CA GLY A 135 14.37 4.05 11.90
C GLY A 135 13.50 2.86 12.30
N ASP A 136 14.18 1.78 12.63
CA ASP A 136 13.61 0.44 12.80
C ASP A 136 12.58 0.34 13.93
N ALA A 137 12.79 1.04 15.05
CA ALA A 137 11.84 1.03 16.16
C ALA A 137 10.49 1.66 15.78
N ARG A 138 10.52 2.86 15.17
CA ARG A 138 9.30 3.57 14.76
C ARG A 138 8.53 2.80 13.69
N LEU A 139 9.23 2.22 12.72
CA LEU A 139 8.59 1.41 11.68
C LEU A 139 7.86 0.18 12.21
N ARG A 140 8.32 -0.42 13.32
CA ARG A 140 7.62 -1.53 13.97
C ARG A 140 6.40 -1.08 14.77
N GLU A 141 6.44 0.10 15.39
CA GLU A 141 5.26 0.71 16.01
C GLU A 141 4.17 0.92 14.95
N LEU A 142 4.55 1.54 13.82
CA LEU A 142 3.66 1.72 12.68
C LEU A 142 3.16 0.39 12.11
N GLY A 143 4.01 -0.65 12.08
CA GLY A 143 3.60 -2.01 11.70
C GLY A 143 2.54 -2.59 12.63
N ALA A 144 2.65 -2.38 13.94
CA ALA A 144 1.63 -2.78 14.91
C ALA A 144 0.31 -2.02 14.72
N GLU A 145 0.36 -0.72 14.43
CA GLU A 145 -0.81 0.09 14.12
C GLU A 145 -1.50 -0.38 12.83
N TRP A 146 -0.72 -0.65 11.77
CA TRP A 146 -1.20 -1.30 10.54
C TRP A 146 -1.90 -2.63 10.86
N GLY A 147 -1.28 -3.46 11.69
CA GLY A 147 -1.82 -4.76 12.08
C GLY A 147 -3.19 -4.63 12.76
N ALA A 148 -3.32 -3.67 13.68
CA ALA A 148 -4.59 -3.36 14.33
C ALA A 148 -5.67 -2.91 13.32
N ARG A 149 -5.33 -2.03 12.36
CA ARG A 149 -6.25 -1.57 11.30
C ARG A 149 -6.71 -2.70 10.39
N ARG A 150 -5.79 -3.59 10.00
CA ARG A 150 -6.07 -4.78 9.17
C ARG A 150 -6.67 -5.95 9.96
N ARG A 151 -6.84 -5.80 11.28
CA ARG A 151 -7.35 -6.84 12.21
C ARG A 151 -6.50 -8.11 12.17
N VAL A 152 -5.21 -7.98 11.91
CA VAL A 152 -4.24 -9.07 11.94
C VAL A 152 -3.42 -8.99 13.21
N SER A 153 -3.18 -10.15 13.82
CA SER A 153 -2.39 -10.23 15.05
C SER A 153 -0.93 -10.47 14.68
N LEU A 154 -0.12 -9.43 14.75
CA LEU A 154 1.33 -9.54 14.68
C LEU A 154 1.81 -10.15 16.00
N LYS A 155 1.86 -11.48 16.09
CA LYS A 155 2.37 -12.16 17.28
C LYS A 155 3.87 -11.90 17.44
N GLY A 156 4.18 -10.85 18.21
CA GLY A 156 5.51 -10.47 18.68
C GLY A 156 5.49 -9.69 20.01
N GLY A 157 4.32 -9.43 20.60
CA GLY A 157 4.18 -8.74 21.89
C GLY A 157 3.73 -9.70 23.00
N SER A 158 4.49 -9.76 24.08
CA SER A 158 4.15 -10.42 25.33
C SER A 158 2.82 -9.87 25.87
N HIS A 159 1.80 -10.72 25.95
CA HIS A 159 0.74 -10.52 26.93
C HIS A 159 1.20 -11.14 28.24
N GLU A 160 1.76 -10.32 29.13
CA GLU A 160 1.74 -10.65 30.55
C GLU A 160 0.33 -10.36 31.10
N ARG A 161 -0.26 -11.38 31.71
CA ARG A 161 -1.33 -11.28 32.71
C ARG A 161 -0.81 -11.88 34.00
#